data_AF-A0A843G892-F1
#
_entry.id   AF-A0A843G892-F1
#
_cell.length_a   1.000
_cell.length_b   1.000
_cell.length_c   1.000
_cell.angle_alpha   90.00
_cell.angle_beta   90.00
_cell.angle_gamma   90.00
#
_symmetry.space_group_name_H-M   'P 1'
#
loop_
_entity.id
_entity.type
_entity.pdbx_description
1 polymer ?
#
loop_
_entity_poly.entity_id
_entity_poly.type
_entity_poly.pdbx_seq_one_letter_code
_entity_poly.pdbx_strand_id
1 'polypeptide(L)'
;MIPKTHPRYKSLLLRDKVKNAFKEGYLADSGMIAHGRGETFDYLIGEKTTETAKKACEAAVATILLAENPVLSVNGNTTALAIDEIIEL
;
A
#
# COMPACT_ATOMS: atom_id res chain seq x y z
N MET A 1 -18.99 4.41 -8.87
CA MET A 1 -18.88 3.39 -7.79
C MET A 1 -18.57 2.05 -8.44
N ILE A 2 -17.53 1.35 -7.99
CA ILE A 2 -17.12 0.04 -8.54
C ILE A 2 -17.95 -1.06 -7.85
N PRO A 3 -18.64 -1.96 -8.58
CA PRO A 3 -19.40 -3.04 -7.96
C PRO A 3 -18.50 -3.99 -7.16
N LYS A 4 -18.90 -4.38 -5.94
CA LYS A 4 -18.16 -5.35 -5.11
C LYS A 4 -18.01 -6.73 -5.77
N THR A 5 -18.93 -7.07 -6.67
CA THR A 5 -18.91 -8.32 -7.47
C THR A 5 -17.91 -8.27 -8.62
N HIS A 6 -17.30 -7.12 -8.91
CA HIS A 6 -16.38 -6.99 -10.03
C HIS A 6 -15.08 -7.78 -9.76
N PRO A 7 -14.58 -8.58 -10.72
CA PRO A 7 -13.40 -9.43 -10.51
C PRO A 7 -12.13 -8.63 -10.17
N ARG A 8 -12.06 -7.36 -10.60
CA ARG A 8 -10.95 -6.43 -10.31
C ARG A 8 -11.27 -5.40 -9.23
N TYR A 9 -12.30 -5.63 -8.40
CA TYR A 9 -12.78 -4.65 -7.43
C TYR A 9 -11.66 -4.04 -6.58
N LYS A 10 -10.78 -4.87 -6.00
CA LYS A 10 -9.68 -4.40 -5.15
C LYS A 10 -8.70 -3.49 -5.89
N SER A 11 -8.16 -3.91 -7.04
CA SER A 11 -7.23 -3.10 -7.85
C SER A 11 -7.86 -1.77 -8.26
N LEU A 12 -9.13 -1.78 -8.73
CA LEU A 12 -9.82 -0.56 -9.12
C LEU A 12 -10.11 0.37 -7.93
N LEU A 13 -10.43 -0.17 -6.76
CA LEU A 13 -10.65 0.61 -5.54
C LEU A 13 -9.37 1.34 -5.12
N LEU A 14 -8.22 0.66 -5.13
CA LEU A 14 -6.93 1.27 -4.75
C LEU A 14 -6.49 2.35 -5.75
N ARG A 15 -6.72 2.14 -7.06
CA ARG A 15 -6.50 3.19 -8.08
C ARG A 15 -7.35 4.43 -7.82
N ASP A 16 -8.61 4.26 -7.44
CA ASP A 16 -9.49 5.38 -7.14
C ASP A 16 -9.02 6.14 -5.89
N LYS A 17 -8.57 5.43 -4.83
CA LYS A 17 -7.93 6.06 -3.66
C LYS A 17 -6.73 6.93 -4.05
N VAL A 18 -5.80 6.41 -4.84
CA VAL A 18 -4.60 7.15 -5.29
C VAL A 18 -4.96 8.36 -6.15
N LYS A 19 -5.96 8.21 -7.03
CA LYS A 19 -6.48 9.32 -7.84
C LYS A 19 -7.11 10.42 -6.97
N ASN A 20 -7.87 10.05 -5.94
CA ASN A 20 -8.50 11.01 -5.04
C ASN A 20 -7.44 11.71 -4.16
N ALA A 21 -6.45 10.98 -3.66
CA ALA A 21 -5.31 11.54 -2.94
C ALA A 21 -4.55 12.59 -3.74
N PHE A 22 -4.33 12.35 -5.05
CA PHE A 22 -3.72 13.34 -5.94
C PHE A 22 -4.58 14.61 -6.03
N LYS A 23 -5.90 14.46 -6.18
CA LYS A 23 -6.83 15.62 -6.24
C LYS A 23 -6.91 16.39 -4.93
N GLU A 24 -6.76 15.70 -3.81
CA GLU A 24 -6.75 16.27 -2.46
C GLU A 24 -5.40 16.91 -2.10
N GLY A 25 -4.38 16.74 -2.95
CA GLY A 25 -3.13 17.51 -2.92
C GLY A 25 -2.03 16.94 -2.03
N TYR A 26 -2.24 15.79 -1.38
CA TYR A 26 -1.24 15.16 -0.53
C TYR A 26 -0.45 14.03 -1.23
N LEU A 27 -0.75 13.75 -2.50
CA LEU A 27 -0.01 12.82 -3.34
C LEU A 27 0.53 13.54 -4.57
N ALA A 28 1.83 13.36 -4.86
CA ALA A 28 2.47 13.93 -6.04
C ALA A 28 2.05 13.21 -7.33
N ASP A 29 2.16 13.87 -8.48
CA ASP A 29 1.85 13.28 -9.80
C ASP A 29 2.61 11.96 -10.04
N SER A 30 3.89 11.93 -9.70
CA SER A 30 4.80 10.79 -9.78
C SER A 30 4.37 9.65 -8.85
N GLY A 31 3.60 9.93 -7.80
CA GLY A 31 3.01 8.93 -6.90
C GLY A 31 1.95 8.07 -7.61
N MET A 32 1.22 8.62 -8.56
CA MET A 32 0.27 7.85 -9.37
C MET A 32 1.01 6.90 -10.32
N ILE A 33 2.09 7.37 -10.95
CA ILE A 33 2.95 6.54 -11.81
C ILE A 33 3.60 5.43 -10.99
N ALA A 34 4.07 5.74 -9.77
CA ALA A 34 4.64 4.77 -8.86
C ALA A 34 3.66 3.66 -8.48
N HIS A 35 2.38 4.00 -8.25
CA HIS A 35 1.34 3.00 -7.99
C HIS A 35 1.17 2.02 -9.16
N GLY A 36 1.10 2.53 -10.40
CA GLY A 36 1.00 1.67 -11.60
C GLY A 36 2.20 0.73 -11.79
N ARG A 37 3.42 1.17 -11.43
CA ARG A 37 4.59 0.29 -11.41
C ARG A 37 4.43 -0.82 -10.36
N GLY A 38 3.93 -0.48 -9.18
CA GLY A 38 3.63 -1.46 -8.12
C GLY A 38 2.61 -2.50 -8.57
N GLU A 39 1.50 -2.07 -9.18
CA GLU A 39 0.48 -2.99 -9.72
C GLU A 39 1.08 -3.96 -10.76
N THR A 40 2.00 -3.50 -11.61
CA THR A 40 2.67 -4.36 -12.60
C THR A 40 3.37 -5.55 -11.92
N PHE A 41 4.09 -5.31 -10.81
CA PHE A 41 4.69 -6.40 -10.04
C PHE A 41 3.66 -7.23 -9.29
N ASP A 42 2.58 -6.61 -8.79
CA ASP A 42 1.49 -7.31 -8.11
C ASP A 42 0.83 -8.35 -9.04
N TYR A 43 0.62 -7.99 -10.32
CA TYR A 43 0.17 -8.94 -11.36
C TYR A 43 1.14 -10.10 -11.53
N LEU A 44 2.46 -9.85 -11.53
CA LEU A 44 3.48 -10.89 -11.72
C LEU A 44 3.54 -11.87 -10.54
N ILE A 45 3.27 -11.40 -9.31
CA ILE A 45 3.28 -12.25 -8.10
C ILE A 45 1.91 -12.88 -7.78
N GLY A 46 0.88 -12.56 -8.59
CA GLY A 46 -0.45 -13.13 -8.48
C GLY A 46 -1.35 -12.46 -7.45
N GLU A 47 -1.14 -11.17 -7.16
CA GLU A 47 -2.00 -10.30 -6.34
C GLU A 47 -2.30 -10.88 -4.96
N LYS A 48 -1.26 -11.42 -4.32
CA LYS A 48 -1.34 -12.08 -3.01
C LYS A 48 -0.04 -11.89 -2.23
N THR A 49 -0.15 -11.96 -0.91
CA THR A 49 1.02 -12.08 -0.04
C THR A 49 1.71 -13.42 -0.29
N THR A 50 2.98 -13.38 -0.69
CA THR A 50 3.78 -14.59 -0.89
C THR A 50 4.35 -15.10 0.44
N GLU A 51 4.76 -16.37 0.49
CA GLU A 51 5.39 -16.93 1.70
C GLU A 51 6.68 -16.20 2.07
N THR A 52 7.46 -15.77 1.07
CA THR A 52 8.67 -14.97 1.30
C THR A 52 8.32 -13.61 1.90
N ALA A 53 7.28 -12.94 1.41
CA ALA A 53 6.81 -11.68 1.97
C ALA A 53 6.33 -11.85 3.43
N LYS A 54 5.60 -12.92 3.72
CA LYS A 54 5.13 -13.23 5.09
C LYS A 54 6.29 -13.40 6.07
N LYS A 55 7.32 -14.17 5.71
CA LYS A 55 8.53 -14.35 6.53
C LYS A 55 9.28 -13.03 6.76
N ALA A 56 9.35 -12.19 5.74
CA ALA A 56 9.96 -10.87 5.86
C ALA A 56 9.16 -9.96 6.82
N CYS A 57 7.82 -10.01 6.77
CA CYS A 57 6.97 -9.30 7.71
C CYS A 57 7.21 -9.74 9.17
N GLU A 58 7.29 -11.06 9.43
CA GLU A 58 7.57 -11.58 10.78
C GLU A 58 8.92 -11.07 11.32
N ALA A 59 9.96 -11.05 10.48
CA ALA A 59 11.26 -10.51 10.85
C ALA A 59 11.22 -8.98 11.07
N ALA A 60 10.49 -8.24 10.24
CA ALA A 60 10.33 -6.79 10.40
C ALA A 60 9.62 -6.43 11.71
N VAL A 61 8.55 -7.17 12.07
CA VAL A 61 7.84 -6.98 13.34
C VAL A 61 8.76 -7.25 14.52
N ALA A 62 9.52 -8.35 14.51
CA ALA A 62 10.50 -8.63 15.56
C ALA A 62 11.56 -7.52 15.67
N THR A 63 12.00 -6.98 14.53
CA THR A 63 12.99 -5.88 14.49
C THR A 63 12.42 -4.60 15.10
N ILE A 64 11.17 -4.24 14.79
CA ILE A 64 10.49 -3.06 15.34
C ILE A 64 10.30 -3.22 16.86
N LEU A 65 9.85 -4.39 17.32
CA LEU A 65 9.62 -4.67 18.75
C LEU A 65 10.89 -4.63 19.60
N LEU A 66 12.05 -4.94 19.01
CA LEU A 66 13.34 -4.95 19.70
C LEU A 66 14.09 -3.62 19.58
N ALA A 67 13.61 -2.68 18.77
CA ALA A 67 14.27 -1.40 18.58
C ALA A 67 14.04 -0.46 19.77
N GLU A 68 15.06 0.31 20.16
CA GLU A 68 14.94 1.31 21.23
C GLU A 68 14.13 2.54 20.78
N ASN A 69 14.26 2.93 19.51
CA ASN A 69 13.64 4.12 18.94
C ASN A 69 13.07 3.82 17.54
N PRO A 70 12.04 2.96 17.42
CA PRO A 70 11.43 2.64 16.13
C PRO A 70 10.72 3.87 15.56
N VAL A 71 10.89 4.11 14.27
CA VAL A 71 10.23 5.20 13.54
C VAL A 71 9.66 4.66 12.23
N LEU A 72 8.38 4.93 11.98
CA LEU A 72 7.71 4.60 10.73
C LEU A 72 7.63 5.85 9.83
N SER A 73 8.11 5.71 8.60
CA SER A 73 8.06 6.80 7.61
C SER A 73 6.78 6.74 6.80
N VAL A 74 6.17 7.91 6.56
CA VAL A 74 4.90 8.05 5.84
C VAL A 74 5.08 9.03 4.68
N ASN A 75 4.62 8.63 3.49
CA ASN A 75 4.55 9.48 2.30
C ASN A 75 3.13 9.53 1.74
N GLY A 76 2.89 10.33 0.69
CA GLY A 76 1.55 10.48 0.10
C GLY A 76 0.89 9.18 -0.36
N ASN A 77 1.64 8.21 -0.91
CA ASN A 77 1.10 6.91 -1.30
C ASN A 77 0.72 6.07 -0.08
N THR A 78 1.56 6.06 0.96
CA THR A 78 1.25 5.40 2.24
C THR A 78 -0.01 5.99 2.86
N THR A 79 -0.10 7.32 2.92
CA THR A 79 -1.28 8.03 3.45
C THR A 79 -2.53 7.71 2.66
N ALA A 80 -2.45 7.67 1.32
CA ALA A 80 -3.61 7.40 0.46
C ALA A 80 -4.17 5.98 0.62
N LEU A 81 -3.32 5.01 0.94
CA LEU A 81 -3.65 3.60 0.82
C LEU A 81 -3.92 2.93 2.17
N ALA A 82 -3.16 3.30 3.20
CA ALA A 82 -3.07 2.52 4.44
C ALA A 82 -2.79 3.36 5.70
N ILE A 83 -3.27 4.61 5.76
CA ILE A 83 -2.95 5.49 6.91
C ILE A 83 -3.49 4.94 8.23
N ASP A 84 -4.70 4.38 8.23
CA ASP A 84 -5.34 3.85 9.44
C ASP A 84 -4.54 2.65 9.98
N GLU A 85 -4.11 1.75 9.09
CA GLU A 85 -3.27 0.60 9.44
C GLU A 85 -1.87 1.01 9.92
N ILE A 86 -1.30 2.10 9.39
CA ILE A 86 -0.01 2.63 9.84
C ILE A 86 -0.11 3.30 11.22
N ILE A 87 -1.26 3.89 11.56
CA ILE A 87 -1.51 4.45 12.89
C ILE A 87 -1.69 3.33 13.93
N GLU A 88 -2.27 2.20 13.54
CA GLU A 88 -2.45 1.03 14.40
C GLU A 88 -1.14 0.24 14.64
N LEU A 89 -0.24 0.25 13.66
CA LEU A 89 1.04 -0.48 13.67
C LEU A 89 2.05 0.08 14.68
#